data_AF-A0A943XCY3-F1
#
_entry.id   AF-A0A943XCY3-F1
#
_cell.length_a   1.000
_cell.length_b   1.000
_cell.length_c   1.000
_cell.angle_alpha   90.00
_cell.angle_beta   90.00
_cell.angle_gamma   90.00
#
_symmetry.space_group_name_H-M   'P 1'
#
loop_
_entity.id
_entity.type
_entity.pdbx_description
1 polymer ?
#
loop_
_entity_poly.entity_id
_entity_poly.type
_entity_poly.pdbx_seq_one_letter_code
_entity_poly.pdbx_strand_id
1 'polypeptide(L)'
;MKYTYAYKTSDGTRHEDSMNASSREEVFAELRKRGIKAIKVVAADGSKANGEVRGVRKRAVAALVALAAVCAGVVAYFGGTRTAAVTAANSAMISPRHQIYGDPAIMEPIERGDFGDILPHEGDKMLAIFAQPGKLMCARGVNPRRWVTGNGERGMVFEAYAKNELDADKDIQIAADDSREVRELKQIINGMREEMREYLANGNGTPRSYWRRLNERTLSEMQIYERTRRELEKETRLEVWEQKNEYLRILGLRTIPAPNE
;
A
#
# COMPACT_ATOMS: atom_id res chain seq x y z
N MET A 1 53.40 26.01 -39.88
CA MET A 1 52.88 26.51 -38.58
C MET A 1 53.69 25.88 -37.46
N LYS A 2 53.95 26.62 -36.37
CA LYS A 2 54.66 26.07 -35.21
C LYS A 2 53.67 25.39 -34.27
N TYR A 3 53.95 24.15 -33.91
CA TYR A 3 53.17 23.36 -32.96
C TYR A 3 54.02 23.06 -31.74
N THR A 4 53.46 23.30 -30.55
CA THR A 4 54.05 22.86 -29.28
C THR A 4 53.41 21.53 -28.89
N TYR A 5 54.25 20.56 -28.57
CA TYR A 5 53.81 19.24 -28.14
C TYR A 5 54.42 18.86 -26.79
N ALA A 6 53.66 18.11 -26.01
CA ALA A 6 54.08 17.57 -24.74
C ALA A 6 54.09 16.04 -24.80
N TYR A 7 55.14 15.41 -24.31
CA TYR A 7 55.27 13.96 -24.24
C TYR A 7 55.89 13.52 -22.90
N LYS A 8 55.79 12.22 -22.60
CA LYS A 8 56.38 11.60 -21.41
C LYS A 8 57.49 10.65 -21.86
N THR A 9 58.64 10.71 -21.22
CA THR A 9 59.67 9.67 -21.36
C THR A 9 59.29 8.43 -20.55
N SER A 10 59.96 7.30 -20.80
CA SER A 10 59.76 6.04 -20.05
C SER A 10 59.89 6.23 -18.54
N ASP A 11 60.77 7.15 -18.13
CA ASP A 11 61.08 7.45 -16.74
C ASP A 11 60.00 8.32 -16.07
N GLY A 12 58.97 8.69 -16.84
CA GLY A 12 57.79 9.38 -16.33
C GLY A 12 57.91 10.90 -16.28
N THR A 13 59.00 11.48 -16.76
CA THR A 13 59.19 12.93 -16.82
C THR A 13 58.47 13.52 -18.03
N ARG A 14 57.79 14.66 -17.85
CA ARG A 14 57.09 15.36 -18.92
C ARG A 14 58.02 16.37 -19.57
N HIS A 15 58.12 16.31 -20.89
CA HIS A 15 58.87 17.25 -21.72
C HIS A 15 57.93 18.00 -22.65
N GLU A 16 58.21 19.27 -22.89
CA GLU A 16 57.51 20.10 -23.86
C GLU A 16 58.53 20.64 -24.87
N ASP A 17 58.20 20.52 -26.15
CA ASP A 17 59.03 20.97 -27.25
C ASP A 17 58.15 21.45 -28.41
N SER A 18 58.75 22.03 -29.46
CA SER A 18 58.00 22.61 -30.57
C SER A 18 58.62 22.29 -31.93
N MET A 19 57.77 22.08 -32.93
CA MET A 19 58.21 21.82 -34.30
C MET A 19 57.32 22.53 -35.32
N ASN A 20 57.88 22.80 -36.50
CA ASN A 20 57.14 23.36 -37.61
C ASN A 20 56.54 22.24 -38.46
N ALA A 21 55.24 22.30 -38.70
CA ALA A 21 54.51 21.37 -39.57
C ALA A 21 53.38 22.10 -40.30
N SER A 22 52.82 21.46 -41.33
CA SER A 22 51.66 21.98 -42.06
C SER A 22 50.35 21.74 -41.31
N SER A 23 50.24 20.63 -40.58
CA SER A 23 49.03 20.21 -39.84
C SER A 23 49.35 19.51 -38.51
N ARG A 24 48.34 19.35 -37.64
CA ARG A 24 48.49 18.67 -36.34
C ARG A 24 48.74 17.16 -36.51
N GLU A 25 48.14 16.56 -37.52
CA GLU A 25 48.24 15.14 -37.85
C GLU A 25 49.66 14.77 -38.28
N GLU A 26 50.30 15.66 -39.04
CA GLU A 26 51.69 15.53 -39.46
C GLU A 26 52.65 15.51 -38.25
N VAL A 27 52.41 16.38 -37.25
CA VAL A 27 53.17 16.36 -35.99
C VAL A 27 53.03 15.02 -35.28
N PHE A 28 51.82 14.44 -35.21
CA PHE A 28 51.65 13.12 -34.59
C PHE A 28 52.33 12.01 -35.38
N ALA A 29 52.29 12.06 -36.71
CA ALA A 29 52.94 11.05 -37.54
C ALA A 29 54.47 11.09 -37.37
N GLU A 30 55.05 12.28 -37.28
CA GLU A 30 56.50 12.41 -37.14
C GLU A 30 57.00 12.04 -35.73
N LEU A 31 56.25 12.38 -34.68
CA LEU A 31 56.58 11.95 -33.32
C LEU A 31 56.52 10.43 -33.17
N ARG A 32 55.56 9.77 -33.81
CA ARG A 32 55.49 8.30 -33.84
C ARG A 32 56.69 7.67 -34.54
N LYS A 33 57.17 8.25 -35.65
CA LYS A 33 58.40 7.77 -36.33
C LYS A 33 59.61 7.85 -35.41
N ARG A 34 59.66 8.82 -34.50
CA ARG A 34 60.72 8.98 -33.48
C ARG A 34 60.47 8.13 -32.22
N GLY A 35 59.44 7.28 -32.20
CA GLY A 35 59.09 6.47 -31.04
C GLY A 35 58.45 7.25 -29.88
N ILE A 36 58.10 8.52 -30.08
CA ILE A 36 57.56 9.41 -29.05
C ILE A 36 56.02 9.44 -29.15
N LYS A 37 55.35 9.11 -28.05
CA LYS A 37 53.89 9.23 -27.92
C LYS A 37 53.51 10.57 -27.29
N ALA A 38 53.10 11.53 -28.11
CA ALA A 38 52.64 12.83 -27.63
C ALA A 38 51.32 12.72 -26.83
N ILE A 39 51.27 13.43 -25.70
CA ILE A 39 50.09 13.60 -24.84
C ILE A 39 49.19 14.69 -25.44
N LYS A 40 49.81 15.80 -25.88
CA LYS A 40 49.12 16.97 -26.38
C LYS A 40 49.95 17.61 -27.48
N VAL A 41 49.28 18.05 -28.54
CA VAL A 41 49.86 18.89 -29.61
C VAL A 41 48.92 20.07 -29.77
N VAL A 42 49.45 21.29 -29.74
CA VAL A 42 48.70 22.54 -29.86
C VAL A 42 49.44 23.44 -30.85
N ALA A 43 48.71 24.10 -31.75
CA ALA A 43 49.31 25.16 -32.57
C ALA A 43 49.74 26.31 -31.65
N ALA A 44 50.93 26.85 -31.86
CA ALA A 44 51.50 27.90 -31.03
C ALA A 44 50.69 29.21 -31.11
N ASP A 45 49.88 29.37 -32.15
CA ASP A 45 48.95 30.50 -32.34
C ASP A 45 47.63 30.37 -31.54
N GLY A 46 47.43 29.28 -30.80
CA GLY A 46 46.23 29.07 -29.98
C GLY A 46 44.93 28.86 -30.77
N SER A 47 45.00 28.79 -32.11
CA SER A 47 43.82 28.63 -32.95
C SER A 47 43.37 27.15 -32.96
N LYS A 48 42.23 26.88 -32.32
CA LYS A 48 41.53 25.59 -32.45
C LYS A 48 40.52 25.71 -33.59
N ALA A 49 40.90 25.29 -34.79
CA ALA A 49 39.99 25.26 -35.93
C ALA A 49 38.90 24.19 -35.74
N ASN A 50 37.65 24.67 -35.67
CA ASN A 50 36.37 24.09 -36.09
C ASN A 50 35.80 22.81 -35.43
N GLY A 51 34.85 23.06 -34.50
CA GLY A 51 33.49 22.46 -34.52
C GLY A 51 33.26 21.06 -33.93
N GLU A 52 32.74 20.97 -32.69
CA GLU A 52 31.40 20.44 -32.41
C GLU A 52 31.02 20.53 -30.90
N VAL A 53 29.74 20.78 -30.67
CA VAL A 53 29.11 21.21 -29.41
C VAL A 53 29.17 20.13 -28.32
N ARG A 54 29.99 20.34 -27.28
CA ARG A 54 30.02 19.46 -26.08
C ARG A 54 29.53 20.20 -24.84
N GLY A 55 28.20 20.26 -24.67
CA GLY A 55 27.57 20.80 -23.46
C GLY A 55 26.13 20.33 -23.21
N VAL A 56 25.35 20.10 -24.26
CA VAL A 56 23.91 19.80 -24.13
C VAL A 56 23.64 18.35 -23.70
N ARG A 57 24.40 17.37 -24.22
CA ARG A 57 24.20 15.94 -23.88
C ARG A 57 24.43 15.62 -22.39
N LYS A 58 25.39 16.28 -21.72
CA LYS A 58 25.63 16.04 -20.29
C LYS A 58 24.52 16.61 -19.41
N ARG A 59 23.95 17.76 -19.78
CA ARG A 59 22.82 18.37 -19.05
C ARG A 59 21.52 17.61 -19.26
N ALA A 60 21.27 17.11 -20.48
CA ALA A 60 20.10 16.28 -20.78
C ALA A 60 20.14 14.93 -20.01
N VAL A 61 21.31 14.28 -19.94
CA VAL A 61 21.46 13.04 -19.17
C VAL A 61 21.32 13.29 -17.67
N ALA A 62 21.89 14.38 -17.14
CA ALA A 62 21.71 14.73 -15.72
C ALA A 62 20.24 15.05 -15.38
N ALA A 63 19.53 15.75 -16.26
CA ALA A 63 18.10 16.02 -16.10
C ALA A 63 17.26 14.73 -16.16
N LEU A 64 17.60 13.79 -17.05
CA LEU A 64 16.94 12.49 -17.13
C LEU A 64 17.19 11.63 -15.89
N VAL A 65 18.40 11.63 -15.34
CA VAL A 65 18.72 10.90 -14.10
C VAL A 65 18.01 11.52 -12.90
N ALA A 66 17.97 12.86 -12.81
CA ALA A 66 17.21 13.55 -11.76
C ALA A 66 15.71 13.28 -11.88
N LEU A 67 15.15 13.29 -13.08
CA LEU A 67 13.74 12.96 -13.33
C LEU A 67 13.46 11.49 -12.97
N ALA A 68 14.34 10.56 -13.36
CA ALA A 68 14.22 9.15 -13.00
C ALA A 68 14.31 8.92 -11.49
N ALA A 69 15.18 9.65 -10.79
CA ALA A 69 15.29 9.60 -9.32
C ALA A 69 14.06 10.19 -8.62
N VAL A 70 13.49 11.29 -9.14
CA VAL A 70 12.24 11.86 -8.63
C VAL A 70 11.07 10.92 -8.92
N CYS A 71 10.98 10.34 -10.12
CA CYS A 71 9.97 9.34 -10.45
C CYS A 71 10.12 8.08 -9.58
N ALA A 72 11.33 7.59 -9.35
CA ALA A 72 11.59 6.47 -8.45
C ALA A 72 11.26 6.82 -6.99
N GLY A 73 11.54 8.04 -6.54
CA GLY A 73 11.17 8.53 -5.21
C GLY A 73 9.65 8.68 -5.03
N VAL A 74 8.95 9.19 -6.04
CA VAL A 74 7.47 9.26 -6.08
C VAL A 74 6.89 7.85 -6.14
N VAL A 75 7.44 6.95 -6.94
CA VAL A 75 7.01 5.54 -6.99
C VAL A 75 7.35 4.81 -5.69
N ALA A 76 8.44 5.11 -4.99
CA ALA A 76 8.72 4.53 -3.67
C ALA A 76 7.79 5.10 -2.59
N TYR A 77 7.47 6.40 -2.65
CA TYR A 77 6.59 7.08 -1.69
C TYR A 77 5.11 6.67 -1.87
N PHE A 78 4.61 6.65 -3.10
CA PHE A 78 3.23 6.21 -3.42
C PHE A 78 3.11 4.69 -3.63
N GLY A 79 4.18 4.03 -4.02
CA GLY A 79 4.24 2.58 -4.17
C GLY A 79 4.43 1.87 -2.84
N GLY A 80 5.28 2.37 -1.93
CA GLY A 80 5.43 1.81 -0.58
C GLY A 80 4.14 1.85 0.25
N THR A 81 3.33 2.89 0.07
CA THR A 81 1.99 2.98 0.69
C THR A 81 0.96 2.06 0.05
N ARG A 82 1.12 1.68 -1.24
CA ARG A 82 0.23 0.76 -1.95
C ARG A 82 0.66 -0.70 -1.84
N THR A 83 1.95 -1.02 -1.85
CA THR A 83 2.45 -2.39 -1.66
C THR A 83 2.26 -2.82 -0.22
N ALA A 84 2.47 -1.95 0.79
CA ALA A 84 2.05 -2.27 2.15
C ALA A 84 0.54 -2.50 2.25
N ALA A 85 -0.29 -1.72 1.53
CA ALA A 85 -1.73 -1.93 1.47
C ALA A 85 -2.15 -3.20 0.72
N VAL A 86 -1.43 -3.60 -0.33
CA VAL A 86 -1.70 -4.82 -1.13
C VAL A 86 -1.18 -6.07 -0.42
N THR A 87 -0.04 -6.00 0.28
CA THR A 87 0.45 -7.09 1.12
C THR A 87 -0.40 -7.22 2.39
N ALA A 88 -0.84 -6.12 3.01
CA ALA A 88 -1.85 -6.15 4.08
C ALA A 88 -3.26 -6.53 3.60
N ALA A 89 -3.57 -6.38 2.31
CA ALA A 89 -4.78 -6.90 1.69
C ALA A 89 -4.67 -8.40 1.39
N ASN A 90 -3.47 -8.93 1.15
CA ASN A 90 -3.24 -10.36 0.95
C ASN A 90 -3.16 -11.15 2.27
N SER A 91 -2.68 -10.55 3.37
CA SER A 91 -2.84 -11.13 4.71
C SER A 91 -4.28 -11.10 5.22
N ALA A 92 -5.18 -10.34 4.57
CA ALA A 92 -6.61 -10.33 4.87
C ALA A 92 -7.39 -11.54 4.31
N MET A 93 -6.69 -12.55 3.73
CA MET A 93 -7.33 -13.77 3.21
C MET A 93 -7.88 -14.70 4.29
N ILE A 94 -7.61 -14.46 5.58
CA ILE A 94 -8.33 -15.10 6.68
C ILE A 94 -8.88 -13.99 7.57
N SER A 95 -9.96 -13.36 7.11
CA SER A 95 -10.69 -12.45 8.00
C SER A 95 -11.38 -13.28 9.08
N PRO A 96 -11.27 -12.92 10.36
CA PRO A 96 -11.97 -13.64 11.43
C PRO A 96 -13.51 -13.50 11.31
N ARG A 97 -13.95 -12.49 10.56
CA ARG A 97 -15.35 -12.08 10.42
C ARG A 97 -16.12 -13.02 9.50
N HIS A 98 -17.27 -13.46 9.97
CA HIS A 98 -18.22 -14.29 9.23
C HIS A 98 -19.64 -14.02 9.73
N GLN A 99 -20.66 -14.49 9.01
CA GLN A 99 -22.04 -14.40 9.49
C GLN A 99 -22.22 -15.34 10.69
N ILE A 100 -22.80 -14.81 11.77
CA ILE A 100 -23.25 -15.61 12.90
C ILE A 100 -24.71 -15.98 12.64
N TYR A 101 -25.00 -17.27 12.62
CA TYR A 101 -26.36 -17.80 12.49
C TYR A 101 -26.76 -18.44 13.81
N GLY A 102 -28.00 -18.25 14.24
CA GLY A 102 -28.41 -18.72 15.56
C GLY A 102 -29.83 -18.36 15.95
N ASP A 103 -30.12 -18.50 17.24
CA ASP A 103 -31.42 -18.16 17.81
C ASP A 103 -31.74 -16.66 17.59
N PRO A 104 -32.85 -16.31 16.92
CA PRO A 104 -33.27 -14.92 16.75
C PRO A 104 -33.42 -14.15 18.07
N ALA A 105 -33.80 -14.82 19.16
CA ALA A 105 -33.94 -14.17 20.47
C ALA A 105 -32.60 -13.65 21.02
N ILE A 106 -31.49 -14.27 20.61
CA ILE A 106 -30.13 -13.89 20.99
C ILE A 106 -29.53 -12.94 19.95
N MET A 107 -29.76 -13.22 18.67
CA MET A 107 -29.20 -12.44 17.57
C MET A 107 -29.83 -11.06 17.44
N GLU A 108 -31.14 -10.90 17.67
CA GLU A 108 -31.81 -9.61 17.44
C GLU A 108 -31.31 -8.50 18.38
N PRO A 109 -31.06 -8.73 19.70
CA PRO A 109 -30.36 -7.76 20.55
C PRO A 109 -28.94 -7.43 20.06
N ILE A 110 -28.14 -8.45 19.73
CA ILE A 110 -26.77 -8.29 19.22
C ILE A 110 -26.75 -7.43 17.96
N GLU A 111 -27.65 -7.71 17.01
CA GLU A 111 -27.76 -6.97 15.76
C GLU A 111 -28.22 -5.52 15.95
N ARG A 112 -28.98 -5.24 17.02
CA ARG A 112 -29.35 -3.90 17.45
C ARG A 112 -28.20 -3.16 18.15
N GLY A 113 -27.06 -3.82 18.38
CA GLY A 113 -25.91 -3.28 19.07
C GLY A 113 -26.06 -3.29 20.60
N ASP A 114 -26.94 -4.13 21.13
CA ASP A 114 -27.08 -4.33 22.57
C ASP A 114 -26.06 -5.38 23.04
N PHE A 115 -24.88 -4.89 23.43
CA PHE A 115 -23.75 -5.70 23.84
C PHE A 115 -23.48 -5.62 25.35
N GLY A 116 -24.35 -4.95 26.12
CA GLY A 116 -24.08 -4.57 27.52
C GLY A 116 -23.67 -5.74 28.40
N ASP A 117 -24.38 -6.87 28.26
CA ASP A 117 -24.15 -8.08 29.05
C ASP A 117 -23.14 -9.05 28.40
N ILE A 118 -22.69 -8.75 27.17
CA ILE A 118 -21.86 -9.64 26.37
C ILE A 118 -20.40 -9.19 26.36
N LEU A 119 -20.18 -7.88 26.24
CA LEU A 119 -18.87 -7.28 26.02
C LEU A 119 -18.55 -6.27 27.13
N PRO A 120 -17.47 -6.49 27.89
CA PRO A 120 -17.16 -5.66 29.05
C PRO A 120 -16.68 -4.25 28.69
N HIS A 121 -15.93 -4.12 27.58
CA HIS A 121 -15.29 -2.85 27.20
C HIS A 121 -15.97 -2.17 26.01
N GLU A 122 -16.02 -0.85 26.03
CA GLU A 122 -16.59 -0.06 24.93
C GLU A 122 -15.84 -0.26 23.60
N GLY A 123 -14.52 -0.50 23.65
CA GLY A 123 -13.75 -0.83 22.45
C GLY A 123 -14.18 -2.13 21.77
N ASP A 124 -14.49 -3.16 22.57
CA ASP A 124 -14.98 -4.44 22.06
C ASP A 124 -16.37 -4.27 21.43
N LYS A 125 -17.25 -3.51 22.08
CA LYS A 125 -18.57 -3.15 21.51
C LYS A 125 -18.42 -2.44 20.17
N MET A 126 -17.41 -1.58 20.06
CA MET A 126 -17.09 -0.83 18.84
C MET A 126 -16.58 -1.74 17.72
N LEU A 127 -15.75 -2.75 18.02
CA LEU A 127 -15.35 -3.78 17.06
C LEU A 127 -16.53 -4.67 16.65
N ALA A 128 -17.39 -5.02 17.62
CA ALA A 128 -18.56 -5.87 17.40
C ALA A 128 -19.46 -5.32 16.30
N ILE A 129 -19.60 -4.00 16.16
CA ILE A 129 -20.40 -3.39 15.09
C ILE A 129 -20.01 -3.89 13.69
N PHE A 130 -18.74 -4.22 13.47
CA PHE A 130 -18.23 -4.69 12.18
C PHE A 130 -18.05 -6.21 12.11
N ALA A 131 -18.34 -6.97 13.17
CA ALA A 131 -18.02 -8.38 13.27
C ALA A 131 -18.74 -9.24 12.21
N GLN A 132 -19.92 -8.80 11.74
CA GLN A 132 -20.63 -9.45 10.65
C GLN A 132 -20.35 -8.78 9.30
N PRO A 133 -19.80 -9.49 8.31
CA PRO A 133 -19.56 -8.93 6.99
C PRO A 133 -20.84 -8.40 6.33
N GLY A 134 -20.78 -7.22 5.71
CA GLY A 134 -21.92 -6.65 4.97
C GLY A 134 -23.15 -6.28 5.83
N LYS A 135 -23.02 -6.26 7.16
CA LYS A 135 -24.07 -5.82 8.09
C LYS A 135 -23.44 -5.07 9.26
N LEU A 136 -23.93 -3.86 9.53
CA LEU A 136 -23.54 -3.16 10.76
C LEU A 136 -24.44 -3.62 11.90
N MET A 137 -23.83 -4.14 12.97
CA MET A 137 -24.54 -4.49 14.21
C MET A 137 -24.69 -3.25 15.07
N CYS A 138 -25.68 -2.43 14.72
CA CYS A 138 -25.96 -1.17 15.39
C CYS A 138 -27.47 -0.89 15.37
N ALA A 139 -27.91 -0.03 16.29
CA ALA A 139 -29.32 0.32 16.45
C ALA A 139 -29.99 0.70 15.11
N ARG A 140 -31.24 0.25 14.94
CA ARG A 140 -32.06 0.56 13.75
C ARG A 140 -32.07 2.08 13.49
N GLY A 141 -31.84 2.47 12.23
CA GLY A 141 -31.87 3.87 11.78
C GLY A 141 -30.53 4.60 11.85
N VAL A 142 -29.47 3.95 12.34
CA VAL A 142 -28.13 4.51 12.29
C VAL A 142 -27.56 4.42 10.88
N ASN A 143 -27.29 5.57 10.27
CA ASN A 143 -26.77 5.64 8.90
C ASN A 143 -25.27 5.24 8.86
N PRO A 144 -24.90 4.17 8.13
CA PRO A 144 -23.51 3.74 7.97
C PRO A 144 -22.58 4.86 7.50
N ARG A 145 -23.09 5.75 6.62
CA ARG A 145 -22.31 6.87 6.07
C ARG A 145 -21.91 7.89 7.13
N ARG A 146 -22.66 7.98 8.24
CA ARG A 146 -22.37 8.89 9.34
C ARG A 146 -21.20 8.40 10.22
N TRP A 147 -20.80 7.13 10.07
CA TRP A 147 -19.69 6.50 10.81
C TRP A 147 -18.33 6.65 10.13
N VAL A 148 -18.34 7.00 8.84
CA VAL A 148 -17.17 7.03 7.96
C VAL A 148 -16.15 8.10 8.35
N THR A 149 -16.57 9.18 9.00
CA THR A 149 -15.67 10.31 9.22
C THR A 149 -14.63 10.05 10.32
N GLY A 150 -14.88 9.11 11.24
CA GLY A 150 -13.99 8.83 12.38
C GLY A 150 -13.61 10.09 13.21
N ASN A 151 -14.33 11.19 13.01
CA ASN A 151 -14.08 12.52 13.58
C ASN A 151 -15.03 12.83 14.75
N GLY A 152 -15.96 11.92 15.04
CA GLY A 152 -16.90 12.06 16.15
C GLY A 152 -16.36 11.45 17.45
N GLU A 153 -17.12 11.65 18.52
CA GLU A 153 -16.87 11.09 19.87
C GLU A 153 -16.48 9.61 19.84
N ARG A 154 -17.14 8.81 19.01
CA ARG A 154 -16.85 7.39 18.79
C ARG A 154 -15.45 7.09 18.24
N GLY A 155 -14.92 7.96 17.37
CA GLY A 155 -13.55 7.82 16.88
C GLY A 155 -12.52 8.04 17.98
N MET A 156 -12.78 9.02 18.86
CA MET A 156 -11.91 9.28 20.01
C MET A 156 -11.96 8.14 21.04
N VAL A 157 -13.14 7.57 21.30
CA VAL A 157 -13.29 6.39 22.17
C VAL A 157 -12.50 5.21 21.61
N PHE A 158 -12.59 4.95 20.31
CA PHE A 158 -11.85 3.87 19.66
C PHE A 158 -10.32 4.09 19.71
N GLU A 159 -9.86 5.33 19.49
CA GLU A 159 -8.44 5.68 19.63
C GLU A 159 -7.94 5.50 21.07
N ALA A 160 -8.74 5.91 22.07
CA ALA A 160 -8.38 5.76 23.48
C ALA A 160 -8.27 4.27 23.88
N TYR A 161 -9.24 3.46 23.48
CA TYR A 161 -9.21 2.00 23.67
C TYR A 161 -7.95 1.39 23.02
N ALA A 162 -7.70 1.72 21.76
CA ALA A 162 -6.55 1.18 21.03
C ALA A 162 -5.20 1.52 21.67
N LYS A 163 -5.09 2.72 22.24
CA LYS A 163 -3.83 3.22 22.81
C LYS A 163 -3.59 2.72 24.23
N ASN A 164 -4.64 2.58 25.02
CA ASN A 164 -4.52 2.36 26.47
C ASN A 164 -4.87 0.93 26.87
N GLU A 165 -5.76 0.27 26.12
CA GLU A 165 -6.38 -0.99 26.53
C GLU A 165 -5.98 -2.14 25.61
N LEU A 166 -5.85 -1.95 24.30
CA LEU A 166 -5.63 -3.06 23.35
C LEU A 166 -4.40 -3.96 23.65
N ASP A 167 -3.29 -3.37 24.09
CA ASP A 167 -2.04 -4.10 24.41
C ASP A 167 -2.04 -4.68 25.84
N ALA A 168 -2.72 -4.02 26.78
CA ALA A 168 -2.80 -4.45 28.17
C ALA A 168 -3.94 -5.45 28.42
N ASP A 169 -4.94 -5.42 27.54
CA ASP A 169 -6.17 -6.18 27.69
C ASP A 169 -6.02 -7.55 27.03
N LYS A 170 -6.27 -8.57 27.86
CA LYS A 170 -6.26 -9.97 27.45
C LYS A 170 -7.47 -10.22 26.56
N ASP A 171 -7.40 -11.29 25.77
CA ASP A 171 -8.52 -11.67 24.92
C ASP A 171 -9.80 -11.88 25.76
N ILE A 172 -10.94 -11.54 25.17
CA ILE A 172 -12.25 -11.61 25.81
C ILE A 172 -12.48 -13.05 26.27
N GLN A 173 -12.80 -13.21 27.55
CA GLN A 173 -13.08 -14.52 28.11
C GLN A 173 -14.40 -15.07 27.55
N ILE A 174 -14.31 -16.28 27.01
CA ILE A 174 -15.45 -17.05 26.53
C ILE A 174 -15.90 -17.95 27.69
N ALA A 175 -17.07 -17.67 28.24
CA ALA A 175 -17.62 -18.41 29.36
C ALA A 175 -18.25 -19.72 28.88
N ALA A 176 -18.33 -20.72 29.77
CA ALA A 176 -18.89 -22.03 29.41
C ALA A 176 -20.41 -22.00 29.21
N ASP A 177 -21.09 -21.04 29.86
CA ASP A 177 -22.52 -20.78 29.79
C ASP A 177 -22.92 -19.79 28.69
N ASP A 178 -21.94 -19.21 27.95
CA ASP A 178 -22.22 -18.39 26.79
C ASP A 178 -22.98 -19.22 25.72
N SER A 179 -24.01 -18.61 25.12
CA SER A 179 -24.68 -19.19 23.96
C SER A 179 -23.70 -19.39 22.79
N ARG A 180 -24.05 -20.23 21.82
CA ARG A 180 -23.17 -20.47 20.66
C ARG A 180 -22.84 -19.16 19.93
N GLU A 181 -23.84 -18.33 19.71
CA GLU A 181 -23.77 -17.04 19.01
C GLU A 181 -22.87 -16.05 19.76
N VAL A 182 -23.00 -16.00 21.08
CA VAL A 182 -22.14 -15.15 21.93
C VAL A 182 -20.69 -15.61 21.88
N ARG A 183 -20.44 -16.93 21.93
CA ARG A 183 -19.10 -17.49 21.79
C ARG A 183 -18.49 -17.15 20.43
N GLU A 184 -19.24 -17.32 19.34
CA GLU A 184 -18.81 -16.96 17.99
C GLU A 184 -18.51 -15.45 17.88
N LEU A 185 -19.38 -14.59 18.42
CA LEU A 185 -19.15 -13.14 18.44
C LEU A 185 -17.85 -12.79 19.18
N LYS A 186 -17.63 -13.33 20.38
CA LYS A 186 -16.41 -13.10 21.16
C LYS A 186 -15.17 -13.60 20.41
N GLN A 187 -15.24 -14.75 19.73
CA GLN A 187 -14.14 -15.25 18.89
C GLN A 187 -13.82 -14.31 17.73
N ILE A 188 -14.84 -13.82 17.02
CA ILE A 188 -14.64 -12.85 15.93
C ILE A 188 -13.97 -11.59 16.46
N ILE A 189 -14.44 -11.05 17.59
CA ILE A 189 -13.89 -9.83 18.18
C ILE A 189 -12.44 -10.06 18.63
N ASN A 190 -12.12 -11.20 19.24
CA ASN A 190 -10.73 -11.55 19.58
C ASN A 190 -9.83 -11.60 18.33
N GLY A 191 -10.30 -12.20 17.23
CA GLY A 191 -9.57 -12.17 15.97
C GLY A 191 -9.41 -10.75 15.39
N MET A 192 -10.42 -9.89 15.54
CA MET A 192 -10.33 -8.48 15.13
C MET A 192 -9.35 -7.69 16.00
N ARG A 193 -9.27 -7.99 17.31
CA ARG A 193 -8.28 -7.39 18.22
C ARG A 193 -6.87 -7.79 17.80
N GLU A 194 -6.64 -9.06 17.49
CA GLU A 194 -5.37 -9.54 16.96
C GLU A 194 -5.01 -8.85 15.63
N GLU A 195 -5.94 -8.81 14.66
CA GLU A 195 -5.75 -8.09 13.39
C GLU A 195 -5.38 -6.61 13.64
N MET A 196 -6.02 -5.97 14.62
CA MET A 196 -5.75 -4.58 14.98
C MET A 196 -4.37 -4.42 15.61
N ARG A 197 -3.99 -5.28 16.57
CA ARG A 197 -2.66 -5.29 17.19
C ARG A 197 -1.57 -5.44 16.13
N GLU A 198 -1.71 -6.42 15.23
CA GLU A 198 -0.78 -6.63 14.12
C GLU A 198 -0.73 -5.42 13.17
N TYR A 199 -1.88 -4.83 12.84
CA TYR A 199 -1.94 -3.65 11.99
C TYR A 199 -1.16 -2.47 12.59
N LEU A 200 -1.29 -2.24 13.90
CA LEU A 200 -0.59 -1.16 14.60
C LEU A 200 0.89 -1.47 14.79
N ALA A 201 1.24 -2.69 15.21
CA ALA A 201 2.62 -3.12 15.47
C ALA A 201 3.49 -3.06 14.21
N ASN A 202 2.92 -3.37 13.04
CA ASN A 202 3.62 -3.31 11.76
C ASN A 202 3.76 -1.88 11.19
N GLY A 203 3.24 -0.86 11.89
CA GLY A 203 3.27 0.52 11.41
C GLY A 203 2.38 0.77 10.18
N ASN A 204 1.39 -0.10 9.92
CA ASN A 204 0.49 0.01 8.78
C ASN A 204 -0.50 1.19 8.90
N GLY A 205 -0.58 1.82 10.07
CA GLY A 205 -1.37 3.02 10.29
C GLY A 205 -1.65 3.33 11.76
N THR A 206 -2.73 4.05 12.00
CA THR A 206 -3.21 4.46 13.33
C THR A 206 -4.50 3.72 13.68
N PRO A 207 -4.95 3.71 14.95
CA PRO A 207 -6.25 3.14 15.31
C PRO A 207 -7.39 3.70 14.46
N ARG A 208 -7.30 4.98 14.15
CA ARG A 208 -8.26 5.67 13.31
C ARG A 208 -8.24 5.25 11.84
N SER A 209 -7.06 4.97 11.27
CA SER A 209 -7.01 4.42 9.91
C SER A 209 -7.53 2.97 9.88
N TYR A 210 -7.31 2.20 10.95
CA TYR A 210 -7.92 0.87 11.09
C TYR A 210 -9.45 0.94 11.17
N TRP A 211 -10.00 1.84 11.99
CA TRP A 211 -11.45 2.10 12.05
C TRP A 211 -12.02 2.47 10.68
N ARG A 212 -11.33 3.37 9.96
CA ARG A 212 -11.73 3.76 8.61
C ARG A 212 -11.72 2.55 7.66
N ARG A 213 -10.68 1.71 7.73
CA ARG A 213 -10.57 0.48 6.94
C ARG A 213 -11.75 -0.46 7.20
N LEU A 214 -12.15 -0.67 8.46
CA LEU A 214 -13.32 -1.49 8.80
C LEU A 214 -14.63 -0.92 8.21
N ASN A 215 -14.80 0.40 8.27
CA ASN A 215 -15.97 1.06 7.66
C ASN A 215 -15.98 0.91 6.13
N GLU A 216 -14.87 1.20 5.46
CA GLU A 216 -14.74 1.09 4.00
C GLU A 216 -15.00 -0.34 3.54
N ARG A 217 -14.43 -1.31 4.25
CA ARG A 217 -14.63 -2.73 3.99
C ARG A 217 -16.10 -3.13 4.14
N THR A 218 -16.73 -2.74 5.24
CA THR A 218 -18.15 -3.06 5.50
C THR A 218 -19.08 -2.41 4.49
N LEU A 219 -18.80 -1.17 4.07
CA LEU A 219 -19.55 -0.50 3.01
C LEU A 219 -19.40 -1.21 1.66
N SER A 220 -18.19 -1.67 1.32
CA SER A 220 -17.95 -2.46 0.11
C SER A 220 -18.73 -3.77 0.14
N GLU A 221 -18.70 -4.47 1.27
CA GLU A 221 -19.44 -5.71 1.51
C GLU A 221 -20.96 -5.52 1.38
N MET A 222 -21.52 -4.45 1.97
CA MET A 222 -22.93 -4.08 1.81
C MET A 222 -23.29 -3.79 0.34
N GLN A 223 -22.41 -3.10 -0.39
CA GLN A 223 -22.64 -2.81 -1.82
C GLN A 223 -22.59 -4.06 -2.69
N ILE A 224 -21.68 -5.00 -2.40
CA ILE A 224 -21.62 -6.29 -3.08
C ILE A 224 -22.93 -7.04 -2.83
N TYR A 225 -23.35 -7.16 -1.58
CA TYR A 225 -24.60 -7.83 -1.21
C TYR A 225 -25.82 -7.23 -1.93
N GLU A 226 -26.01 -5.91 -1.86
CA GLU A 226 -27.14 -5.23 -2.49
C GLU A 226 -27.12 -5.32 -4.02
N ARG A 227 -25.93 -5.30 -4.63
CA ARG A 227 -25.79 -5.53 -6.08
C ARG A 227 -26.21 -6.94 -6.45
N THR A 228 -25.67 -7.94 -5.76
CA THR A 228 -26.00 -9.35 -5.99
C THR A 228 -27.49 -9.61 -5.77
N ARG A 229 -28.09 -9.01 -4.73
CA ARG A 229 -29.53 -9.07 -4.50
C ARG A 229 -30.34 -8.57 -5.69
N ARG A 230 -30.02 -7.38 -6.21
CA ARG A 230 -30.73 -6.81 -7.38
C ARG A 230 -30.54 -7.63 -8.65
N GLU A 231 -29.38 -8.25 -8.82
CA GLU A 231 -29.13 -9.17 -9.93
C GLU A 231 -30.02 -10.42 -9.81
N LEU A 232 -30.14 -10.97 -8.59
CA LEU A 232 -30.97 -12.16 -8.33
C LEU A 232 -32.48 -11.88 -8.34
N GLU A 233 -32.93 -10.65 -8.04
CA GLU A 233 -34.35 -10.28 -8.10
C GLU A 233 -35.00 -10.48 -9.48
N LYS A 234 -34.19 -10.49 -10.55
CA LYS A 234 -34.66 -10.68 -11.93
C LYS A 234 -34.22 -12.01 -12.54
N GLU A 235 -33.44 -12.80 -11.81
CA GLU A 235 -32.86 -14.04 -12.31
C GLU A 235 -33.75 -15.22 -11.94
N THR A 236 -34.11 -16.02 -12.94
CA THR A 236 -34.98 -17.19 -12.76
C THR A 236 -34.21 -18.50 -12.78
N ARG A 237 -32.93 -18.47 -13.20
CA ARG A 237 -32.07 -19.66 -13.28
C ARG A 237 -31.47 -19.98 -11.92
N LEU A 238 -31.79 -21.17 -11.40
CA LEU A 238 -31.28 -21.67 -10.13
C LEU A 238 -29.74 -21.74 -10.10
N GLU A 239 -29.11 -22.17 -11.20
CA GLU A 239 -27.65 -22.28 -11.30
C GLU A 239 -26.94 -20.93 -11.05
N VAL A 240 -27.51 -19.84 -11.55
CA VAL A 240 -26.94 -18.49 -11.34
C VAL A 240 -27.17 -18.06 -9.89
N TRP A 241 -28.33 -18.35 -9.31
CA TRP A 241 -28.60 -18.11 -7.90
C TRP A 241 -27.61 -18.84 -6.99
N GLU A 242 -27.37 -20.13 -7.24
CA GLU A 242 -26.41 -20.95 -6.49
C GLU A 242 -24.98 -20.41 -6.63
N GLN A 243 -24.55 -20.09 -7.85
CA GLN A 243 -23.23 -19.52 -8.12
C GLN A 243 -23.03 -18.18 -7.39
N LYS A 244 -24.04 -17.32 -7.39
CA LYS A 244 -23.97 -16.01 -6.71
C LYS A 244 -23.97 -16.17 -5.19
N ASN A 245 -24.74 -17.11 -4.65
CA ASN A 245 -24.72 -17.42 -3.22
C ASN A 245 -23.43 -18.11 -2.79
N GLU A 246 -22.80 -18.95 -3.63
CA GLU A 246 -21.46 -19.48 -3.41
C GLU A 246 -20.44 -18.34 -3.32
N TYR A 247 -20.50 -17.38 -4.25
CA TYR A 247 -19.64 -16.20 -4.22
C TYR A 247 -19.83 -15.38 -2.93
N LEU A 248 -21.07 -15.17 -2.47
CA LEU A 248 -21.33 -14.50 -1.19
C LEU A 248 -20.77 -15.30 0.01
N ARG A 249 -20.90 -16.63 0.02
CA ARG A 249 -20.35 -17.50 1.07
C ARG A 249 -18.83 -17.44 1.15
N ILE A 250 -18.14 -17.46 0.00
CA ILE A 250 -16.68 -17.29 -0.08
C ILE A 250 -16.24 -15.95 0.55
N LEU A 251 -17.05 -14.90 0.41
CA LEU A 251 -16.80 -13.59 1.00
C LEU A 251 -17.24 -13.47 2.47
N GLY A 252 -17.81 -14.52 3.07
CA GLY A 252 -18.37 -14.48 4.42
C GLY A 252 -19.66 -13.63 4.55
N LEU A 253 -20.31 -13.34 3.43
CA LEU A 253 -21.56 -12.58 3.36
C LEU A 253 -22.77 -13.53 3.45
N ARG A 254 -23.89 -13.00 3.96
CA ARG A 254 -25.14 -13.75 4.01
C ARG A 254 -25.63 -14.10 2.61
N THR A 255 -26.22 -15.28 2.47
CA THR A 255 -26.89 -15.71 1.24
C THR A 255 -28.20 -14.95 1.05
N ILE A 256 -28.64 -14.85 -0.20
CA ILE A 256 -29.93 -14.29 -0.59
C ILE A 256 -30.91 -15.46 -0.68
N PRO A 257 -32.07 -15.41 0.00
CA PRO A 257 -33.06 -16.49 -0.07
C PRO A 257 -33.56 -16.69 -1.50
N ALA A 258 -34.03 -17.90 -1.80
CA ALA A 258 -34.60 -18.18 -3.11
C ALA A 258 -35.87 -17.34 -3.29
N PRO A 259 -36.15 -16.82 -4.49
CA PRO A 259 -37.34 -16.00 -4.73
C PRO A 259 -38.70 -16.71 -4.51
N ASN A 260 -38.68 -18.03 -4.22
CA ASN A 260 -39.87 -18.88 -4.09
C ASN A 260 -39.97 -19.61 -2.72
N GLU A 261 -39.20 -19.21 -1.71
CA GLU A 261 -39.33 -19.65 -0.31
C GLU A 261 -39.93 -18.54 0.55
#